data_AF-A0A7S2RAP4-F1
#
_entry.id   AF-A0A7S2RAP4-F1
#
_cell.length_a   1.000
_cell.length_b   1.000
_cell.length_c   1.000
_cell.angle_alpha   90.00
_cell.angle_beta   90.00
_cell.angle_gamma   90.00
#
_symmetry.space_group_name_H-M   'P 1'
#
loop_
_entity.id
_entity.type
_entity.pdbx_description
1 polymer ?
#
loop_
_entity_poly.entity_id
_entity_poly.type
_entity_poly.pdbx_seq_one_letter_code
_entity_poly.pdbx_strand_id
1 'polypeptide(L)'
;PVQVDKVLGRSQPFGFDSMASPTMQDASGRPPLALVALVVGVAALCVSQLPSWEDLSTVASVDVLGAPALGDAESMALHTKILGGIRLFFAMIIFGALAWLIGGPGWVEETNYHEKSSLRSAPVKIQGLRVMVFFTNWCWLMLGVYFLGAGVTALMSLDGGLLLPPRLLGLIFAAWEIAAPNALLVTVVVSYAIWPEVLRKEGPRGSTRLKIPVVLLQHCGNTAMVAVELLLGKTPLLLRHAALAPLFGCSYVLFAWWWAPRAAPKYGAQYMYFFLDTTLGVSFLYIATLGLLTVLEGFYCLAWGVDSLLDKAKAEGAPLVMQAIVLAVAVRAACRFGD
;
A
#
# COMPACT_ATOMS: atom_id res chain seq x y z
N PRO A 1 24.59 -29.14 0.67
CA PRO A 1 24.99 -29.47 -0.72
C PRO A 1 23.99 -30.45 -1.35
N VAL A 2 23.01 -29.91 -2.08
CA VAL A 2 22.16 -30.66 -3.02
C VAL A 2 22.08 -29.79 -4.27
N GLN A 3 22.80 -30.19 -5.31
CA GLN A 3 22.77 -29.59 -6.64
C GLN A 3 21.41 -29.85 -7.28
N VAL A 4 20.74 -28.79 -7.70
CA VAL A 4 19.58 -28.85 -8.60
C VAL A 4 20.00 -28.17 -9.90
N ASP A 5 20.85 -28.88 -10.63
CA ASP A 5 21.08 -28.64 -12.05
C ASP A 5 20.29 -29.68 -12.85
N LYS A 6 19.70 -29.24 -13.97
CA LYS A 6 18.94 -30.00 -15.00
C LYS A 6 17.42 -30.11 -14.81
N VAL A 7 16.68 -29.05 -15.18
CA VAL A 7 15.44 -29.19 -15.98
C VAL A 7 15.23 -27.94 -16.85
N LEU A 8 16.04 -27.74 -17.88
CA LEU A 8 15.67 -26.85 -19.01
C LEU A 8 16.15 -27.49 -20.30
N GLY A 9 15.32 -28.40 -20.80
CA GLY A 9 15.43 -28.98 -22.13
C GLY A 9 14.06 -28.95 -22.78
N ARG A 10 13.84 -27.97 -23.67
CA ARG A 10 12.97 -28.11 -24.85
C ARG A 10 13.22 -26.96 -25.82
N SER A 11 13.84 -27.34 -26.92
CA SER A 11 13.94 -26.63 -28.19
C SER A 11 12.62 -26.77 -28.96
N GLN A 12 12.14 -25.67 -29.53
CA GLN A 12 11.28 -25.61 -30.71
C GLN A 12 11.64 -24.32 -31.47
N PRO A 13 12.03 -24.37 -32.76
CA PRO A 13 12.24 -23.19 -33.58
C PRO A 13 10.90 -22.79 -34.22
N PHE A 14 10.29 -21.71 -33.75
CA PHE A 14 9.17 -21.10 -34.47
C PHE A 14 9.71 -20.13 -35.52
N GLY A 15 9.58 -20.52 -36.78
CA GLY A 15 9.68 -19.59 -37.91
C GLY A 15 8.48 -18.65 -37.89
N PHE A 16 8.76 -17.35 -37.86
CA PHE A 16 7.79 -16.31 -38.16
C PHE A 16 8.28 -15.55 -39.38
N ASP A 17 7.52 -15.68 -40.46
CA ASP A 17 7.61 -14.81 -41.62
C ASP A 17 7.32 -13.36 -41.21
N SER A 18 8.29 -12.50 -41.51
CA SER A 18 8.14 -11.14 -42.03
C SER A 18 6.75 -10.50 -41.89
N MET A 19 6.40 -10.06 -40.68
CA MET A 19 5.57 -8.88 -40.51
C MET A 19 6.49 -7.72 -40.15
N ALA A 20 6.34 -6.61 -40.86
CA ALA A 20 7.09 -5.38 -40.72
C ALA A 20 7.49 -5.12 -39.27
N SER A 21 8.80 -5.01 -39.02
CA SER A 21 9.32 -4.72 -37.69
C SER A 21 8.61 -3.47 -37.15
N PRO A 22 7.97 -3.53 -35.98
CA PRO A 22 7.62 -2.31 -35.28
C PRO A 22 8.94 -1.55 -35.14
N THR A 23 9.02 -0.37 -35.77
CA THR A 23 10.07 0.61 -35.53
C THR A 23 10.41 0.57 -34.05
N MET A 24 11.66 0.22 -33.70
CA MET A 24 12.14 0.07 -32.32
C MET A 24 11.59 1.22 -31.48
N GLN A 25 10.47 0.95 -30.79
CA GLN A 25 9.80 1.92 -29.96
C GLN A 25 10.63 1.97 -28.69
N ASP A 26 11.42 3.04 -28.60
CA ASP A 26 12.33 3.43 -27.54
C ASP A 26 12.44 2.43 -26.37
N ALA A 27 13.36 1.47 -26.52
CA ALA A 27 13.70 0.50 -25.46
C ALA A 27 14.28 1.17 -24.20
N SER A 28 14.43 2.51 -24.19
CA SER A 28 14.80 3.26 -22.99
C SER A 28 13.79 3.12 -21.87
N GLY A 29 12.52 2.80 -22.20
CA GLY A 29 11.44 2.71 -21.22
C GLY A 29 11.22 4.02 -20.46
N ARG A 30 11.57 5.17 -21.05
CA ARG A 30 11.35 6.49 -20.46
C ARG A 30 9.87 6.89 -20.58
N PRO A 31 9.28 7.51 -19.55
CA PRO A 31 7.91 7.99 -19.65
C PRO A 31 7.81 9.14 -20.66
N PRO A 32 6.75 9.19 -21.49
CA PRO A 32 6.48 10.33 -22.34
C PRO A 32 6.40 11.62 -21.52
N LEU A 33 7.00 12.72 -21.99
CA LEU A 33 7.00 13.99 -21.25
C LEU A 33 5.59 14.49 -20.93
N ALA A 34 4.63 14.27 -21.83
CA ALA A 34 3.24 14.64 -21.61
C ALA A 34 2.61 13.88 -20.43
N LEU A 35 2.99 12.61 -20.24
CA LEU A 35 2.53 11.80 -19.11
C LEU A 35 3.21 12.21 -17.79
N VAL A 36 4.50 12.54 -17.84
CA VAL A 36 5.20 13.14 -16.69
C VAL A 36 4.55 14.46 -16.29
N ALA A 37 4.24 15.32 -17.27
CA ALA A 37 3.54 16.58 -17.04
C ALA A 37 2.14 16.35 -16.44
N LEU A 38 1.41 15.31 -16.87
CA LEU A 38 0.14 14.93 -16.25
C LEU A 38 0.33 14.57 -14.77
N VAL A 39 1.24 13.64 -14.46
CA VAL A 39 1.45 13.19 -13.07
C VAL A 39 1.93 14.34 -12.17
N VAL A 40 2.84 15.18 -12.66
CA VAL A 40 3.31 16.37 -11.94
C VAL A 40 2.18 17.40 -11.79
N GLY A 41 1.36 17.61 -12.82
CA GLY A 41 0.21 18.51 -12.77
C GLY A 41 -0.85 18.07 -11.77
N VAL A 42 -1.17 16.77 -11.75
CA VAL A 42 -2.07 16.18 -10.73
C VAL A 42 -1.45 16.31 -9.34
N ALA A 43 -0.16 15.99 -9.18
CA ALA A 43 0.51 16.14 -7.89
C ALA A 43 0.49 17.60 -7.40
N ALA A 44 0.74 18.57 -8.29
CA ALA A 44 0.66 19.98 -7.97
C ALA A 44 -0.76 20.42 -7.57
N LEU A 45 -1.79 19.90 -8.26
CA LEU A 45 -3.18 20.10 -7.89
C LEU A 45 -3.46 19.51 -6.48
N CYS A 46 -3.04 18.28 -6.20
CA CYS A 46 -3.18 17.69 -4.87
C CYS A 46 -2.45 18.50 -3.79
N VAL A 47 -1.24 18.98 -4.08
CA VAL A 47 -0.48 19.86 -3.17
C VAL A 47 -1.24 21.15 -2.88
N SER A 48 -1.92 21.73 -3.86
CA SER A 48 -2.76 22.93 -3.66
C SER A 48 -4.00 22.67 -2.79
N GLN A 49 -4.41 21.41 -2.67
CA GLN A 49 -5.56 20.95 -1.87
C GLN A 49 -5.12 20.27 -0.56
N LEU A 50 -3.82 20.25 -0.25
CA LEU A 50 -3.36 19.66 1.00
C LEU A 50 -3.89 20.47 2.20
N PRO A 51 -4.26 19.80 3.30
CA PRO A 51 -4.58 20.50 4.52
C PRO A 51 -3.38 21.32 5.00
N SER A 52 -3.67 22.51 5.52
CA SER A 52 -2.63 23.32 6.15
C SER A 52 -2.07 22.60 7.37
N TRP A 53 -0.85 22.96 7.80
CA TRP A 53 -0.31 22.45 9.07
C TRP A 53 -1.20 22.77 10.26
N GLU A 54 -1.88 23.91 10.23
CA GLU A 54 -2.85 24.30 11.24
C GLU A 54 -4.04 23.34 11.24
N ASP A 55 -4.67 23.09 10.09
CA ASP A 55 -5.78 22.13 9.96
C ASP A 55 -5.37 20.74 10.44
N LEU A 56 -4.24 20.21 9.97
CA LEU A 56 -3.69 18.93 10.44
C LEU A 56 -3.48 18.92 11.95
N SER A 57 -2.89 19.97 12.53
CA SER A 57 -2.60 20.03 13.96
C SER A 57 -3.83 20.25 14.84
N THR A 58 -4.89 20.88 14.31
CA THR A 58 -6.15 21.09 15.04
C THR A 58 -6.91 19.78 15.19
N VAL A 59 -6.84 18.91 14.18
CA VAL A 59 -7.44 17.56 14.21
C VAL A 59 -6.54 16.58 14.95
N ALA A 60 -5.22 16.60 14.66
CA ALA A 60 -4.25 15.69 15.24
C ALA A 60 -3.89 16.12 16.68
N SER A 61 -4.81 15.87 17.59
CA SER A 61 -4.61 16.07 19.02
C SER A 61 -4.17 14.79 19.72
N VAL A 62 -3.65 14.93 20.94
CA VAL A 62 -3.31 13.79 21.80
C VAL A 62 -4.57 12.99 22.18
N ASP A 63 -5.74 13.62 22.27
CA ASP A 63 -7.00 12.89 22.48
C ASP A 63 -7.36 12.05 21.25
N VAL A 64 -7.29 12.61 20.05
CA VAL A 64 -7.63 11.90 18.80
C VAL A 64 -6.67 10.74 18.55
N LEU A 65 -5.37 10.99 18.65
CA LEU A 65 -4.34 9.99 18.35
C LEU A 65 -4.04 9.07 19.53
N GLY A 66 -4.33 9.46 20.77
CA GLY A 66 -3.93 8.73 21.97
C GLY A 66 -5.07 8.00 22.68
N ALA A 67 -6.29 8.52 22.63
CA ALA A 67 -7.39 7.99 23.43
C ALA A 67 -8.17 6.87 22.71
N PRO A 68 -8.71 5.90 23.46
CA PRO A 68 -9.58 4.86 22.91
C PRO A 68 -10.96 5.43 22.56
N ALA A 69 -11.61 4.81 21.57
CA ALA A 69 -12.98 5.14 21.15
C ALA A 69 -14.03 4.83 22.21
N LEU A 70 -13.75 3.84 23.05
CA LEU A 70 -14.68 3.30 24.04
C LEU A 70 -14.03 3.23 25.41
N GLY A 71 -14.81 3.52 26.44
CA GLY A 71 -14.39 3.44 27.84
C GLY A 71 -15.13 4.43 28.71
N ASP A 72 -15.46 4.03 29.94
CA ASP A 72 -15.87 4.95 30.98
C ASP A 72 -14.67 5.73 31.53
N ALA A 73 -14.93 6.80 32.28
CA ALA A 73 -13.89 7.65 32.85
C ALA A 73 -12.97 6.87 33.81
N GLU A 74 -13.50 5.86 34.51
CA GLU A 74 -12.78 5.05 35.50
C GLU A 74 -11.78 4.09 34.84
N SER A 75 -12.10 3.56 33.66
CA SER A 75 -11.27 2.59 32.93
C SER A 75 -10.44 3.22 31.82
N MET A 76 -10.57 4.53 31.58
CA MET A 76 -9.93 5.24 30.47
C MET A 76 -8.42 5.04 30.43
N ALA A 77 -7.76 5.09 31.59
CA ALA A 77 -6.32 4.88 31.69
C ALA A 77 -5.91 3.46 31.26
N LEU A 78 -6.67 2.43 31.68
CA LEU A 78 -6.41 1.04 31.30
C LEU A 78 -6.64 0.83 29.80
N HIS A 79 -7.74 1.32 29.25
CA HIS A 79 -8.04 1.21 27.82
C HIS A 79 -7.00 1.93 26.95
N THR A 80 -6.52 3.10 27.38
CA THR A 80 -5.44 3.84 26.71
C THR A 80 -4.13 3.04 26.73
N LYS A 81 -3.79 2.39 27.84
CA LYS A 81 -2.61 1.48 27.91
C LYS A 81 -2.74 0.31 26.95
N ILE A 82 -3.91 -0.33 26.91
CA ILE A 82 -4.18 -1.46 26.02
C ILE A 82 -4.07 -1.03 24.56
N LEU A 83 -4.72 0.07 24.17
CA LEU A 83 -4.66 0.60 22.81
C LEU A 83 -3.23 0.97 22.41
N GLY A 84 -2.51 1.70 23.27
CA GLY A 84 -1.11 2.04 23.06
C GLY A 84 -0.24 0.78 22.86
N GLY A 85 -0.43 -0.24 23.70
CA GLY A 85 0.26 -1.52 23.58
C GLY A 85 -0.05 -2.27 22.27
N ILE A 86 -1.31 -2.32 21.84
CA ILE A 86 -1.73 -2.92 20.57
C ILE A 86 -1.07 -2.21 19.39
N ARG A 87 -1.09 -0.89 19.37
CA ARG A 87 -0.48 -0.09 18.29
C ARG A 87 1.03 -0.29 18.23
N LEU A 88 1.73 -0.28 19.37
CA LEU A 88 3.17 -0.58 19.40
C LEU A 88 3.47 -2.02 18.95
N PHE A 89 2.62 -2.98 19.29
CA PHE A 89 2.74 -4.36 18.80
C PHE A 89 2.59 -4.45 17.27
N PHE A 90 1.60 -3.76 16.69
CA PHE A 90 1.47 -3.66 15.23
C PHE A 90 2.68 -2.97 14.59
N ALA A 91 3.17 -1.87 15.16
CA ALA A 91 4.38 -1.21 14.68
C ALA A 91 5.58 -2.17 14.69
N MET A 92 5.78 -2.95 15.77
CA MET A 92 6.84 -3.97 15.85
C MET A 92 6.71 -5.04 14.76
N ILE A 93 5.49 -5.54 14.50
CA ILE A 93 5.25 -6.50 13.42
C ILE A 93 5.61 -5.88 12.06
N ILE A 94 5.16 -4.66 11.80
CA ILE A 94 5.34 -3.97 10.53
C ILE A 94 6.81 -3.70 10.26
N PHE A 95 7.51 -3.06 11.21
CA PHE A 95 8.92 -2.76 11.07
C PHE A 95 9.79 -4.01 11.13
N GLY A 96 9.40 -5.03 11.90
CA GLY A 96 10.06 -6.33 11.91
C GLY A 96 9.98 -7.03 10.55
N ALA A 97 8.81 -7.03 9.91
CA ALA A 97 8.62 -7.56 8.57
C ALA A 97 9.44 -6.80 7.52
N LEU A 98 9.45 -5.46 7.56
CA LEU A 98 10.27 -4.63 6.66
C LEU A 98 11.77 -4.87 6.89
N ALA A 99 12.22 -4.93 8.15
CA ALA A 99 13.61 -5.23 8.48
C ALA A 99 14.03 -6.61 7.99
N TRP A 100 13.15 -7.61 8.12
CA TRP A 100 13.37 -8.96 7.58
C TRP A 100 13.47 -8.96 6.05
N LEU A 101 12.58 -8.25 5.35
CA LEU A 101 12.62 -8.14 3.89
C LEU A 101 13.90 -7.44 3.40
N ILE A 102 14.32 -6.37 4.08
CA ILE A 102 15.50 -5.59 3.74
C ILE A 102 16.78 -6.39 4.05
N GLY A 103 16.87 -7.00 5.23
CA GLY A 103 18.04 -7.74 5.70
C GLY A 103 18.14 -9.18 5.18
N GLY A 104 17.08 -9.69 4.56
CA GLY A 104 16.99 -11.06 4.07
C GLY A 104 17.87 -11.35 2.85
N PRO A 105 17.87 -12.62 2.39
CA PRO A 105 18.64 -13.06 1.21
C PRO A 105 18.16 -12.40 -0.10
N GLY A 106 16.98 -11.80 -0.09
CA GLY A 106 16.30 -11.27 -1.26
C GLY A 106 15.70 -12.38 -2.13
N TRP A 107 15.12 -11.98 -3.26
CA TRP A 107 14.58 -12.91 -4.27
C TRP A 107 14.83 -12.38 -5.67
N VAL A 108 14.59 -13.23 -6.67
CA VAL A 108 14.59 -12.81 -8.08
C VAL A 108 13.15 -12.63 -8.52
N GLU A 109 12.87 -11.43 -9.02
CA GLU A 109 11.59 -11.06 -9.62
C GLU A 109 11.77 -10.85 -11.12
N GLU A 110 10.81 -11.32 -11.90
CA GLU A 110 10.74 -11.07 -13.34
C GLU A 110 9.48 -10.24 -13.62
N THR A 111 9.61 -9.25 -14.50
CA THR A 111 8.49 -8.37 -14.82
C THR A 111 7.47 -9.11 -15.69
N ASN A 112 6.21 -9.06 -15.29
CA ASN A 112 5.10 -9.65 -16.05
C ASN A 112 4.57 -8.63 -17.08
N TYR A 113 5.35 -8.40 -18.13
CA TYR A 113 4.96 -7.45 -19.18
C TYR A 113 3.77 -7.94 -20.00
N HIS A 114 2.95 -6.99 -20.45
CA HIS A 114 1.89 -7.26 -21.40
C HIS A 114 2.51 -7.65 -22.76
N GLU A 115 1.83 -8.49 -23.55
CA GLU A 115 2.32 -8.98 -24.86
C GLU A 115 2.64 -7.88 -25.89
N LYS A 116 2.10 -6.67 -25.66
CA LYS A 116 2.31 -5.48 -26.49
C LYS A 116 3.49 -4.61 -26.03
N SER A 117 4.14 -5.00 -24.94
CA SER A 117 5.33 -4.30 -24.44
C SER A 117 6.48 -4.44 -25.41
N SER A 118 7.25 -3.36 -25.60
CA SER A 118 8.55 -3.44 -26.28
C SER A 118 9.70 -3.72 -25.30
N LEU A 119 9.42 -3.78 -23.99
CA LEU A 119 10.42 -4.09 -22.97
C LEU A 119 10.62 -5.61 -22.85
N ARG A 120 11.87 -5.99 -22.62
CA ARG A 120 12.23 -7.37 -22.34
C ARG A 120 12.21 -7.61 -20.84
N SER A 121 11.47 -8.64 -20.42
CA SER A 121 11.53 -9.12 -19.03
C SER A 121 12.91 -9.68 -18.72
N ALA A 122 13.48 -9.26 -17.59
CA ALA A 122 14.76 -9.73 -17.11
C ALA A 122 14.71 -10.02 -15.61
N PRO A 123 15.52 -10.99 -15.13
CA PRO A 123 15.60 -11.29 -13.71
C PRO A 123 16.20 -10.11 -12.95
N VAL A 124 15.44 -9.55 -12.03
CA VAL A 124 15.87 -8.49 -11.13
C VAL A 124 16.01 -9.05 -9.72
N LYS A 125 17.21 -8.99 -9.17
CA LYS A 125 17.42 -9.31 -7.75
C LYS A 125 16.85 -8.20 -6.87
N ILE A 126 15.81 -8.52 -6.11
CA ILE A 126 15.20 -7.68 -5.09
C ILE A 126 15.83 -8.02 -3.74
N GLN A 127 16.62 -7.09 -3.21
CA GLN A 127 17.30 -7.23 -1.91
C GLN A 127 17.60 -5.85 -1.32
N GLY A 128 17.67 -5.75 0.01
CA GLY A 128 17.96 -4.49 0.69
C GLY A 128 16.85 -3.47 0.45
N LEU A 129 17.22 -2.21 0.26
CA LEU A 129 16.25 -1.15 -0.03
C LEU A 129 15.49 -1.33 -1.35
N ARG A 130 15.91 -2.25 -2.23
CA ARG A 130 15.17 -2.55 -3.47
C ARG A 130 13.79 -3.16 -3.21
N VAL A 131 13.54 -3.70 -2.02
CA VAL A 131 12.20 -4.17 -1.65
C VAL A 131 11.19 -3.01 -1.69
N MET A 132 11.61 -1.76 -1.49
CA MET A 132 10.76 -0.58 -1.57
C MET A 132 10.26 -0.28 -2.99
N VAL A 133 10.62 -1.08 -4.00
CA VAL A 133 10.03 -0.98 -5.34
C VAL A 133 8.52 -1.26 -5.33
N PHE A 134 8.02 -2.08 -4.40
CA PHE A 134 6.59 -2.44 -4.35
C PHE A 134 5.78 -1.40 -3.59
N PHE A 135 4.64 -0.99 -4.16
CA PHE A 135 3.72 -0.04 -3.55
C PHE A 135 3.25 -0.49 -2.17
N THR A 136 3.00 -1.80 -2.00
CA THR A 136 2.62 -2.39 -0.71
C THR A 136 3.60 -2.06 0.40
N ASN A 137 4.92 -2.02 0.13
CA ASN A 137 5.92 -1.69 1.15
C ASN A 137 5.89 -0.21 1.55
N TRP A 138 5.48 0.69 0.65
CA TRP A 138 5.25 2.10 0.99
C TRP A 138 4.02 2.24 1.89
N CYS A 139 2.93 1.53 1.59
CA CYS A 139 1.74 1.50 2.44
C CYS A 139 2.06 0.93 3.83
N TRP A 140 2.85 -0.15 3.88
CA TRP A 140 3.30 -0.78 5.12
C TRP A 140 4.12 0.18 5.98
N LEU A 141 5.03 0.94 5.36
CA LEU A 141 5.84 1.93 6.05
C LEU A 141 4.97 3.04 6.66
N MET A 142 4.01 3.59 5.91
CA MET A 142 3.10 4.62 6.43
C MET A 142 2.24 4.10 7.59
N LEU A 143 1.75 2.87 7.47
CA LEU A 143 0.98 2.21 8.54
C LEU A 143 1.84 2.00 9.81
N GLY A 144 3.10 1.62 9.65
CA GLY A 144 4.05 1.48 10.77
C GLY A 144 4.37 2.81 11.46
N VAL A 145 4.60 3.86 10.66
CA VAL A 145 4.82 5.22 11.17
C VAL A 145 3.62 5.68 11.99
N TYR A 146 2.41 5.47 11.47
CA TYR A 146 1.18 5.76 12.19
C TYR A 146 1.10 5.01 13.53
N PHE A 147 1.19 3.68 13.51
CA PHE A 147 1.01 2.87 14.72
C PHE A 147 2.08 3.14 15.77
N LEU A 148 3.33 3.39 15.35
CA LEU A 148 4.39 3.79 16.27
C LEU A 148 4.06 5.13 16.92
N GLY A 149 3.74 6.14 16.11
CA GLY A 149 3.45 7.48 16.59
C GLY A 149 2.22 7.54 17.50
N ALA A 150 1.11 6.93 17.09
CA ALA A 150 -0.13 6.88 17.85
C ALA A 150 0.02 6.02 19.13
N GLY A 151 0.79 4.93 19.08
CA GLY A 151 1.09 4.10 20.24
C GLY A 151 1.93 4.83 21.30
N VAL A 152 2.99 5.53 20.87
CA VAL A 152 3.81 6.38 21.74
C VAL A 152 2.96 7.52 22.32
N THR A 153 2.13 8.18 21.50
CA THR A 153 1.24 9.26 21.93
C THR A 153 0.26 8.79 23.01
N ALA A 154 -0.36 7.62 22.82
CA ALA A 154 -1.27 7.02 23.79
C ALA A 154 -0.59 6.81 25.15
N LEU A 155 0.60 6.18 25.17
CA LEU A 155 1.29 5.90 26.42
C LEU A 155 1.81 7.17 27.11
N MET A 156 2.35 8.13 26.35
CA MET A 156 2.84 9.39 26.92
C MET A 156 1.72 10.26 27.50
N SER A 157 0.49 10.14 26.98
CA SER A 157 -0.67 10.88 27.47
C SER A 157 -1.06 10.53 28.91
N LEU A 158 -0.67 9.34 29.39
CA LEU A 158 -1.03 8.83 30.71
C LEU A 158 -0.18 9.41 31.85
N ASP A 159 1.07 9.71 31.56
CA ASP A 159 2.05 10.10 32.58
C ASP A 159 2.17 11.64 32.72
N GLY A 160 1.28 12.41 32.08
CA GLY A 160 1.45 13.85 31.92
C GLY A 160 2.76 14.22 31.22
N GLY A 161 3.29 13.27 30.42
CA GLY A 161 4.61 13.34 29.81
C GLY A 161 4.72 14.40 28.71
N LEU A 162 5.92 14.54 28.16
CA LEU A 162 6.21 15.50 27.09
C LEU A 162 5.32 15.23 25.87
N LEU A 163 4.36 16.11 25.60
CA LEU A 163 3.50 15.98 24.44
C LEU A 163 4.33 16.12 23.17
N LEU A 164 4.05 15.27 22.18
CA LEU A 164 4.68 15.39 20.87
C LEU A 164 4.34 16.77 20.25
N PRO A 165 5.27 17.41 19.54
CA PRO A 165 5.01 18.70 18.93
C PRO A 165 3.87 18.59 17.89
N PRO A 166 3.02 19.61 17.72
CA PRO A 166 1.82 19.53 16.87
C PRO A 166 2.09 19.09 15.43
N ARG A 167 3.24 19.50 14.86
CA ARG A 167 3.64 19.07 13.51
C ARG A 167 3.89 17.57 13.41
N LEU A 168 4.43 16.95 14.47
CA LEU A 168 4.66 15.51 14.50
C LEU A 168 3.34 14.75 14.62
N LEU A 169 2.40 15.24 15.44
CA LEU A 169 1.04 14.69 15.50
C LEU A 169 0.36 14.78 14.12
N GLY A 170 0.46 15.93 13.44
CA GLY A 170 -0.05 16.11 12.08
C GLY A 170 0.56 15.14 11.06
N LEU A 171 1.86 14.84 11.16
CA LEU A 171 2.52 13.83 10.31
C LEU A 171 2.04 12.41 10.59
N ILE A 172 1.85 12.05 11.87
CA ILE A 172 1.30 10.76 12.28
C ILE A 172 -0.12 10.61 11.73
N PHE A 173 -0.92 11.66 11.84
CA PHE A 173 -2.28 11.69 11.32
C PHE A 173 -2.32 11.60 9.78
N ALA A 174 -1.48 12.35 9.06
CA ALA A 174 -1.36 12.21 7.62
C ALA A 174 -0.93 10.79 7.20
N ALA A 175 -0.07 10.12 7.98
CA ALA A 175 0.30 8.73 7.73
C ALA A 175 -0.88 7.77 7.87
N TRP A 176 -1.80 8.00 8.82
CA TRP A 176 -3.07 7.26 8.93
C TRP A 176 -3.93 7.43 7.68
N GLU A 177 -4.17 8.68 7.29
CA GLU A 177 -5.06 8.99 6.17
C GLU A 177 -4.52 8.48 4.82
N ILE A 178 -3.20 8.33 4.70
CA ILE A 178 -2.59 7.64 3.57
C ILE A 178 -2.72 6.12 3.73
N ALA A 179 -2.36 5.57 4.89
CA ALA A 179 -2.20 4.13 5.07
C ALA A 179 -3.52 3.37 5.09
N ALA A 180 -4.55 3.87 5.79
CA ALA A 180 -5.82 3.17 5.97
C ALA A 180 -6.55 2.85 4.64
N PRO A 181 -6.78 3.82 3.72
CA PRO A 181 -7.41 3.50 2.44
C PRO A 181 -6.53 2.64 1.54
N ASN A 182 -5.22 2.85 1.57
CA ASN A 182 -4.28 2.07 0.76
C ASN A 182 -4.12 0.63 1.27
N ALA A 183 -4.32 0.37 2.57
CA ALA A 183 -4.38 -0.97 3.12
C ALA A 183 -5.52 -1.77 2.48
N LEU A 184 -6.72 -1.19 2.48
CA LEU A 184 -7.91 -1.79 1.86
C LEU A 184 -7.71 -2.00 0.36
N LEU A 185 -7.17 -1.00 -0.35
CA LEU A 185 -6.84 -1.09 -1.77
C LEU A 185 -5.91 -2.28 -2.05
N VAL A 186 -4.78 -2.37 -1.34
CA VAL A 186 -3.81 -3.45 -1.53
C VAL A 186 -4.44 -4.82 -1.29
N THR A 187 -5.22 -4.96 -0.22
CA THR A 187 -5.92 -6.22 0.09
C THR A 187 -6.85 -6.61 -1.05
N VAL A 188 -7.74 -5.70 -1.49
CA VAL A 188 -8.73 -5.99 -2.53
C VAL A 188 -8.06 -6.29 -3.87
N VAL A 189 -7.07 -5.49 -4.29
CA VAL A 189 -6.35 -5.73 -5.54
C VAL A 189 -5.63 -7.08 -5.52
N VAL A 190 -4.98 -7.43 -4.42
CA VAL A 190 -4.30 -8.73 -4.32
C VAL A 190 -5.31 -9.87 -4.35
N SER A 191 -6.38 -9.81 -3.56
CA SER A 191 -7.34 -10.90 -3.45
C SER A 191 -8.22 -11.08 -4.69
N TYR A 192 -8.56 -10.00 -5.41
CA TYR A 192 -9.54 -10.05 -6.49
C TYR A 192 -8.97 -9.81 -7.89
N ALA A 193 -7.77 -9.26 -8.02
CA ALA A 193 -7.13 -9.07 -9.32
C ALA A 193 -5.85 -9.91 -9.47
N ILE A 194 -4.91 -9.81 -8.54
CA ILE A 194 -3.59 -10.46 -8.68
C ILE A 194 -3.69 -11.96 -8.45
N TRP A 195 -4.30 -12.38 -7.33
CA TRP A 195 -4.36 -13.80 -6.97
C TRP A 195 -5.10 -14.66 -8.00
N PRO A 196 -6.32 -14.29 -8.47
CA PRO A 196 -7.01 -15.06 -9.49
C PRO A 196 -6.22 -15.13 -10.81
N GLU A 197 -5.55 -14.05 -11.19
CA GLU A 197 -4.76 -13.99 -12.42
C GLU A 197 -3.51 -14.87 -12.35
N VAL A 198 -2.81 -14.90 -11.22
CA VAL A 198 -1.67 -15.80 -10.98
C VAL A 198 -2.12 -17.26 -11.02
N LEU A 199 -3.24 -17.59 -10.36
CA LEU A 199 -3.82 -18.93 -10.42
C LEU A 199 -4.19 -19.34 -11.84
N ARG A 200 -4.77 -18.43 -12.62
CA ARG A 200 -5.16 -18.68 -14.01
C ARG A 200 -3.96 -18.94 -14.92
N LYS A 201 -2.87 -18.19 -14.74
CA LYS A 201 -1.67 -18.26 -15.60
C LYS A 201 -0.71 -19.38 -15.22
N GLU A 202 -0.48 -19.59 -13.92
CA GLU A 202 0.59 -20.44 -13.41
C GLU A 202 0.06 -21.64 -12.60
N GLY A 203 -1.25 -21.74 -12.43
CA GLY A 203 -1.89 -22.76 -11.61
C GLY A 203 -1.57 -22.62 -10.11
N PRO A 204 -1.86 -23.66 -9.31
CA PRO A 204 -1.61 -23.64 -7.87
C PRO A 204 -0.15 -23.38 -7.49
N ARG A 205 0.80 -23.77 -8.35
CA ARG A 205 2.25 -23.59 -8.10
C ARG A 205 2.67 -22.12 -8.18
N GLY A 206 2.08 -21.30 -9.04
CA GLY A 206 2.38 -19.86 -9.10
C GLY A 206 1.95 -19.08 -7.86
N SER A 207 0.87 -19.53 -7.20
CA SER A 207 0.37 -18.89 -5.96
C SER A 207 1.28 -19.08 -4.74
N THR A 208 2.29 -19.95 -4.81
CA THR A 208 3.12 -20.32 -3.65
C THR A 208 3.81 -19.11 -3.00
N ARG A 209 4.25 -18.13 -3.80
CA ARG A 209 4.88 -16.90 -3.27
C ARG A 209 3.88 -16.03 -2.51
N LEU A 210 2.64 -15.96 -2.99
CA LEU A 210 1.57 -15.18 -2.34
C LEU A 210 1.11 -15.83 -1.03
N LYS A 211 1.39 -17.12 -0.83
CA LYS A 211 1.09 -17.90 0.38
C LYS A 211 2.16 -17.75 1.48
N ILE A 212 3.27 -17.07 1.22
CA ILE A 212 4.33 -16.89 2.23
C ILE A 212 3.76 -16.05 3.39
N PRO A 213 3.97 -16.43 4.67
CA PRO A 213 3.35 -15.76 5.81
C PRO A 213 3.56 -14.24 5.84
N VAL A 214 4.77 -13.75 5.53
CA VAL A 214 5.05 -12.30 5.48
C VAL A 214 4.28 -11.60 4.35
N VAL A 215 4.05 -12.28 3.23
CA VAL A 215 3.31 -11.74 2.09
C VAL A 215 1.81 -11.72 2.40
N LEU A 216 1.28 -12.78 3.00
CA LEU A 216 -0.11 -12.81 3.50
C LEU A 216 -0.33 -11.76 4.58
N LEU A 217 0.62 -11.59 5.49
CA LEU A 217 0.60 -10.51 6.47
C LEU A 217 0.53 -9.17 5.73
N GLN A 218 1.39 -8.94 4.72
CA GLN A 218 1.43 -7.71 3.93
C GLN A 218 0.16 -7.39 3.14
N HIS A 219 -0.68 -8.38 2.86
CA HIS A 219 -1.87 -8.23 2.03
C HIS A 219 -3.19 -8.36 2.81
N CYS A 220 -3.22 -9.10 3.92
CA CYS A 220 -4.41 -9.27 4.77
C CYS A 220 -4.27 -8.52 6.09
N GLY A 221 -3.07 -8.58 6.67
CA GLY A 221 -2.77 -8.06 8.00
C GLY A 221 -2.92 -6.56 8.08
N ASN A 222 -2.62 -5.81 7.02
CA ASN A 222 -2.87 -4.36 6.96
C ASN A 222 -4.34 -4.04 7.20
N THR A 223 -5.25 -4.65 6.44
CA THR A 223 -6.69 -4.37 6.54
C THR A 223 -7.24 -4.85 7.87
N ALA A 224 -6.74 -5.96 8.41
CA ALA A 224 -7.08 -6.39 9.77
C ALA A 224 -6.61 -5.38 10.85
N MET A 225 -5.37 -4.88 10.75
CA MET A 225 -4.85 -3.87 11.68
C MET A 225 -5.62 -2.56 11.58
N VAL A 226 -5.96 -2.11 10.37
CA VAL A 226 -6.81 -0.93 10.13
C VAL A 226 -8.20 -1.13 10.72
N ALA A 227 -8.81 -2.31 10.57
CA ALA A 227 -10.10 -2.60 11.17
C ALA A 227 -10.06 -2.57 12.71
N VAL A 228 -9.00 -3.13 13.32
CA VAL A 228 -8.78 -3.05 14.78
C VAL A 228 -8.64 -1.59 15.22
N GLU A 229 -7.90 -0.78 14.45
CA GLU A 229 -7.73 0.63 14.75
C GLU A 229 -9.04 1.43 14.64
N LEU A 230 -9.82 1.22 13.59
CA LEU A 230 -11.14 1.86 13.43
C LEU A 230 -12.11 1.47 14.57
N LEU A 231 -11.97 0.26 15.10
CA LEU A 231 -12.80 -0.25 16.19
C LEU A 231 -12.41 0.34 17.55
N LEU A 232 -11.11 0.40 17.85
CA LEU A 232 -10.60 0.72 19.18
C LEU A 232 -10.13 2.18 19.31
N GLY A 233 -9.71 2.81 18.22
CA GLY A 233 -9.17 4.16 18.16
C GLY A 233 -10.18 5.21 17.72
N LYS A 234 -9.83 6.48 17.96
CA LYS A 234 -10.63 7.67 17.61
C LYS A 234 -10.13 8.41 16.38
N THR A 235 -9.12 7.89 15.69
CA THR A 235 -8.46 8.61 14.59
C THR A 235 -9.36 8.63 13.36
N PRO A 236 -9.91 9.79 12.97
CA PRO A 236 -10.86 9.85 11.86
C PRO A 236 -10.15 9.78 10.51
N LEU A 237 -10.90 9.46 9.46
CA LEU A 237 -10.57 9.80 8.08
C LEU A 237 -11.35 11.06 7.69
N LEU A 238 -10.70 12.04 7.05
CA LEU A 238 -11.35 13.29 6.67
C LEU A 238 -11.44 13.41 5.16
N LEU A 239 -12.66 13.44 4.61
CA LEU A 239 -12.86 13.59 3.17
C LEU A 239 -12.18 14.82 2.57
N ARG A 240 -12.03 15.90 3.35
CA ARG A 240 -11.29 17.11 2.91
C ARG A 240 -9.78 16.89 2.73
N HIS A 241 -9.23 15.80 3.25
CA HIS A 241 -7.82 15.42 3.09
C HIS A 241 -7.62 14.35 2.01
N ALA A 242 -8.66 14.04 1.22
CA ALA A 242 -8.61 12.97 0.22
C ALA A 242 -7.47 13.12 -0.80
N ALA A 243 -7.02 14.36 -1.06
CA ALA A 243 -5.86 14.68 -1.90
C ALA A 243 -4.54 13.99 -1.48
N LEU A 244 -4.42 13.54 -0.22
CA LEU A 244 -3.26 12.79 0.27
C LEU A 244 -3.04 11.47 -0.48
N ALA A 245 -4.11 10.72 -0.78
CA ALA A 245 -4.02 9.43 -1.46
C ALA A 245 -3.49 9.52 -2.91
N PRO A 246 -4.06 10.35 -3.81
CA PRO A 246 -3.54 10.51 -5.15
C PRO A 246 -2.15 11.17 -5.16
N LEU A 247 -1.83 12.06 -4.20
CA LEU A 247 -0.46 12.59 -4.07
C LEU A 247 0.56 11.50 -3.75
N PHE A 248 0.21 10.59 -2.84
CA PHE A 248 1.03 9.42 -2.52
C PHE A 248 1.19 8.49 -3.73
N GLY A 249 0.12 8.23 -4.46
CA GLY A 249 0.14 7.47 -5.71
C GLY A 249 1.03 8.10 -6.79
N CYS A 250 0.92 9.42 -7.00
CA CYS A 250 1.77 10.16 -7.94
C CYS A 250 3.25 10.07 -7.54
N SER A 251 3.54 10.25 -6.25
CA SER A 251 4.90 10.12 -5.71
C SER A 251 5.49 8.74 -5.99
N TYR A 252 4.68 7.69 -5.82
CA TYR A 252 5.07 6.33 -6.14
C TYR A 252 5.32 6.11 -7.63
N VAL A 253 4.45 6.62 -8.52
CA VAL A 253 4.60 6.52 -9.98
C VAL A 253 5.92 7.17 -10.43
N LEU A 254 6.21 8.38 -9.94
CA LEU A 254 7.47 9.08 -10.23
C LEU A 254 8.68 8.28 -9.72
N PHE A 255 8.59 7.72 -8.51
CA PHE A 255 9.62 6.83 -7.99
C PHE A 255 9.81 5.59 -8.86
N ALA A 256 8.74 4.94 -9.32
CA ALA A 256 8.82 3.74 -10.14
C ALA A 256 9.45 4.03 -11.52
N TRP A 257 9.11 5.15 -12.17
CA TRP A 257 9.78 5.61 -13.40
C TRP A 257 11.25 5.95 -13.16
N TRP A 258 11.58 6.57 -12.04
CA TRP A 258 12.97 6.82 -11.68
C TRP A 258 13.73 5.50 -11.42
N TRP A 259 13.10 4.52 -10.80
CA TRP A 259 13.74 3.27 -10.41
C TRP A 259 13.92 2.29 -11.57
N ALA A 260 12.94 2.16 -12.47
CA ALA A 260 12.90 1.11 -13.48
C ALA A 260 14.14 1.02 -14.40
N PRO A 261 14.70 2.13 -14.95
CA PRO A 261 15.93 2.07 -15.75
C PRO A 261 17.19 1.65 -14.94
N ARG A 262 17.13 1.77 -13.62
CA ARG A 262 18.25 1.47 -12.69
C ARG A 262 18.20 0.06 -12.14
N ALA A 263 17.04 -0.59 -12.22
CA ALA A 263 16.80 -1.92 -11.67
C ALA A 263 17.75 -2.98 -12.25
N ALA A 264 17.86 -3.00 -13.58
CA ALA A 264 18.72 -3.92 -14.31
C ALA A 264 19.26 -3.24 -15.59
N PRO A 265 20.24 -2.31 -15.45
CA PRO A 265 20.64 -1.42 -16.55
C PRO A 265 21.07 -2.11 -17.85
N LYS A 266 21.51 -3.38 -17.75
CA LYS A 266 21.90 -4.20 -18.90
C LYS A 266 20.72 -4.66 -19.78
N TYR A 267 19.50 -4.61 -19.27
CA TYR A 267 18.31 -5.17 -19.91
C TYR A 267 17.25 -4.11 -20.24
N GLY A 268 17.56 -2.82 -20.03
CA GLY A 268 16.60 -1.72 -20.15
C GLY A 268 15.73 -1.55 -18.90
N ALA A 269 14.68 -0.73 -19.02
CA ALA A 269 13.78 -0.45 -17.91
C ALA A 269 13.04 -1.72 -17.43
N GLN A 270 12.95 -1.90 -16.11
CA GLN A 270 12.22 -3.00 -15.47
C GLN A 270 11.11 -2.44 -14.57
N TYR A 271 9.87 -2.44 -15.08
CA TYR A 271 8.69 -2.04 -14.33
C TYR A 271 8.08 -3.23 -13.61
N MET A 272 8.04 -3.18 -12.27
CA MET A 272 7.41 -4.24 -11.46
C MET A 272 5.89 -4.33 -11.69
N TYR A 273 5.29 -3.26 -12.20
CA TYR A 273 3.89 -3.21 -12.55
C TYR A 273 3.74 -2.89 -14.03
N PHE A 274 3.07 -3.78 -14.77
CA PHE A 274 2.91 -3.65 -16.22
C PHE A 274 2.18 -2.35 -16.61
N PHE A 275 1.28 -1.83 -15.76
CA PHE A 275 0.56 -0.59 -16.03
C PHE A 275 1.44 0.67 -15.94
N LEU A 276 2.69 0.54 -15.48
CA LEU A 276 3.71 1.59 -15.51
C LEU A 276 4.64 1.47 -16.72
N ASP A 277 4.48 0.42 -17.53
CA ASP A 277 5.28 0.19 -18.73
C ASP A 277 5.00 1.25 -19.79
N THR A 278 5.99 2.10 -19.98
CA THR A 278 5.90 3.28 -20.84
C THR A 278 5.85 2.95 -22.34
N THR A 279 5.99 1.67 -22.70
CA THR A 279 6.00 1.20 -24.09
C THR A 279 4.64 0.72 -24.59
N LEU A 280 3.64 0.60 -23.71
CA LEU A 280 2.29 0.14 -24.07
C LEU A 280 1.44 1.17 -24.83
N GLY A 281 2.04 2.27 -25.24
CA GLY A 281 1.39 3.36 -25.97
C GLY A 281 0.82 4.42 -25.03
N VAL A 282 0.83 5.66 -25.52
CA VAL A 282 0.44 6.84 -24.74
C VAL A 282 -1.00 6.72 -24.25
N SER A 283 -1.95 6.35 -25.12
CA SER A 283 -3.36 6.23 -24.73
C SER A 283 -3.58 5.24 -23.59
N PHE A 284 -2.91 4.09 -23.62
CA PHE A 284 -2.99 3.09 -22.55
C PHE A 284 -2.47 3.66 -21.23
N LEU A 285 -1.31 4.31 -21.25
CA LEU A 285 -0.70 4.89 -20.06
C LEU A 285 -1.55 5.99 -19.43
N TYR A 286 -2.17 6.84 -20.24
CA TYR A 286 -3.08 7.87 -19.76
C TYR A 286 -4.29 7.23 -19.07
N ILE A 287 -4.92 6.25 -19.70
CA ILE A 287 -6.07 5.53 -19.13
C ILE A 287 -5.67 4.80 -17.84
N ALA A 288 -4.52 4.11 -17.85
CA ALA A 288 -4.02 3.40 -16.68
C ALA A 288 -3.73 4.36 -15.52
N THR A 289 -3.06 5.49 -15.78
CA THR A 289 -2.73 6.49 -14.75
C THR A 289 -3.98 7.13 -14.16
N LEU A 290 -4.90 7.59 -15.01
CA LEU A 290 -6.17 8.17 -14.55
C LEU A 290 -7.05 7.13 -13.83
N GLY A 291 -7.04 5.89 -14.31
CA GLY A 291 -7.71 4.76 -13.66
C GLY A 291 -7.15 4.50 -12.27
N LEU A 292 -5.82 4.46 -12.10
CA LEU A 292 -5.17 4.28 -10.80
C LEU A 292 -5.51 5.41 -9.83
N LEU A 293 -5.49 6.67 -10.29
CA LEU A 293 -5.88 7.81 -9.47
C LEU A 293 -7.35 7.72 -9.04
N THR A 294 -8.24 7.35 -9.96
CA THR A 294 -9.67 7.15 -9.67
C THR A 294 -9.88 6.02 -8.66
N VAL A 295 -9.13 4.92 -8.78
CA VAL A 295 -9.19 3.80 -7.85
C VAL A 295 -8.68 4.21 -6.46
N LEU A 296 -7.54 4.91 -6.38
CA LEU A 296 -7.01 5.43 -5.12
C LEU A 296 -8.04 6.32 -4.39
N GLU A 297 -8.63 7.27 -5.11
CA GLU A 297 -9.66 8.17 -4.59
C GLU A 297 -10.92 7.40 -4.17
N GLY A 298 -11.36 6.43 -4.98
CA GLY A 298 -12.49 5.57 -4.67
C GLY A 298 -12.30 4.77 -3.38
N PHE A 299 -11.10 4.22 -3.16
CA PHE A 299 -10.75 3.53 -1.91
C PHE A 299 -10.60 4.48 -0.72
N TYR A 300 -10.16 5.71 -0.94
CA TYR A 300 -10.21 6.76 0.09
C TYR A 300 -11.65 7.03 0.54
N CYS A 301 -12.54 7.30 -0.42
CA CYS A 301 -13.96 7.53 -0.15
C CYS A 301 -14.62 6.32 0.53
N LEU A 302 -14.27 5.10 0.12
CA LEU A 302 -14.77 3.87 0.73
C LEU A 302 -14.31 3.74 2.19
N ALA A 303 -13.03 3.94 2.47
CA ALA A 303 -12.49 3.89 3.83
C ALA A 303 -13.12 4.96 4.73
N TRP A 304 -13.25 6.18 4.22
CA TRP A 304 -13.97 7.27 4.91
C TRP A 304 -15.44 6.91 5.19
N GLY A 305 -16.13 6.30 4.23
CA GLY A 305 -17.52 5.86 4.41
C GLY A 305 -17.65 4.79 5.50
N VAL A 306 -16.72 3.83 5.55
CA VAL A 306 -16.67 2.81 6.62
C VAL A 306 -16.42 3.46 7.97
N ASP A 307 -15.44 4.35 8.07
CA ASP A 307 -15.12 5.10 9.29
C ASP A 307 -16.33 5.90 9.80
N SER A 308 -16.97 6.67 8.91
CA SER A 308 -18.16 7.47 9.23
C SER A 308 -19.34 6.62 9.71
N LEU A 309 -19.54 5.43 9.13
CA LEU A 309 -20.58 4.50 9.55
C LEU A 309 -20.30 3.90 10.93
N LEU A 310 -19.04 3.58 11.23
CA LEU A 310 -18.63 3.11 12.54
C LEU A 310 -18.79 4.19 13.60
N ASP A 311 -18.37 5.41 13.33
CA ASP A 311 -18.51 6.51 14.28
C ASP A 311 -19.97 6.82 14.57
N LYS A 312 -20.83 6.78 13.55
CA LYS A 312 -22.27 6.85 13.75
C LYS A 312 -22.79 5.71 14.63
N ALA A 313 -22.36 4.47 14.38
CA ALA A 313 -22.77 3.32 15.19
C ALA A 313 -22.31 3.44 16.65
N LYS A 314 -21.08 3.92 16.89
CA LYS A 314 -20.56 4.22 18.24
C LYS A 314 -21.42 5.29 18.93
N ALA A 315 -21.76 6.37 18.22
CA ALA A 315 -22.59 7.46 18.75
C ALA A 315 -24.02 7.00 19.09
N GLU A 316 -24.58 6.06 18.32
CA GLU A 316 -25.89 5.44 18.57
C GLU A 316 -25.84 4.35 19.66
N GLY A 317 -24.68 4.07 20.26
CA GLY A 317 -24.52 3.08 21.32
C GLY A 317 -24.55 1.63 20.84
N ALA A 318 -24.24 1.37 19.57
CA ALA A 318 -24.19 0.01 19.02
C ALA A 318 -23.17 -0.86 19.80
N PRO A 319 -23.50 -2.10 20.18
CA PRO A 319 -22.59 -2.95 20.94
C PRO A 319 -21.27 -3.19 20.20
N LEU A 320 -20.14 -3.08 20.91
CA LEU A 320 -18.79 -3.30 20.36
C LEU A 320 -18.68 -4.65 19.63
N VAL A 321 -19.30 -5.70 20.16
CA VAL A 321 -19.31 -7.03 19.54
C VAL A 321 -19.95 -7.01 18.15
N MET A 322 -21.03 -6.26 17.95
CA MET A 322 -21.69 -6.14 16.65
C MET A 322 -20.80 -5.40 15.64
N GLN A 323 -20.17 -4.30 16.07
CA GLN A 323 -19.21 -3.55 15.24
C GLN A 323 -18.02 -4.44 14.84
N ALA A 324 -17.48 -5.21 15.80
CA ALA A 324 -16.39 -6.15 15.58
C ALA A 324 -16.76 -7.26 14.59
N ILE A 325 -17.99 -7.81 14.68
CA ILE A 325 -18.48 -8.82 13.75
C ILE A 325 -18.58 -8.24 12.33
N VAL A 326 -19.17 -7.05 12.17
CA VAL A 326 -19.29 -6.39 10.86
C VAL A 326 -17.92 -6.16 10.23
N LEU A 327 -16.97 -5.66 11.00
CA LEU A 327 -15.59 -5.47 10.54
C LEU A 327 -14.88 -6.78 10.23
N ALA A 328 -15.05 -7.82 11.06
CA ALA A 328 -14.47 -9.13 10.80
C ALA A 328 -15.02 -9.73 9.50
N VAL A 329 -16.32 -9.57 9.21
CA VAL A 329 -16.93 -9.99 7.94
C VAL A 329 -16.37 -9.20 6.78
N ALA A 330 -16.23 -7.87 6.91
CA ALA A 330 -15.66 -7.02 5.87
C ALA A 330 -14.18 -7.37 5.58
N VAL A 331 -13.36 -7.55 6.62
CA VAL A 331 -11.97 -8.01 6.51
C VAL A 331 -11.92 -9.39 5.86
N ARG A 332 -12.80 -10.32 6.26
CA ARG A 332 -12.84 -11.67 5.67
C ARG A 332 -13.23 -11.65 4.20
N ALA A 333 -14.18 -10.79 3.83
CA ALA A 333 -14.58 -10.58 2.45
C ALA A 333 -13.40 -10.03 1.64
N ALA A 334 -12.74 -8.97 2.13
CA ALA A 334 -11.56 -8.41 1.47
C ALA A 334 -10.42 -9.43 1.33
N CYS A 335 -10.14 -10.19 2.38
CA CYS A 335 -9.08 -11.21 2.44
C CYS A 335 -9.54 -12.55 1.88
N ARG A 336 -9.82 -12.60 0.57
CA ARG A 336 -10.22 -13.84 -0.12
C ARG A 336 -8.99 -14.64 -0.58
N PHE A 337 -8.33 -15.29 0.37
CA PHE A 337 -7.25 -16.25 0.10
C PHE A 337 -7.77 -17.66 0.35
N GLY A 338 -8.56 -18.17 -0.60
CA GLY A 338 -9.10 -19.52 -0.54
C GLY A 338 -9.17 -20.09 -1.94
N ASP A 339 -8.39 -21.15 -2.17
CA ASP A 339 -8.75 -22.20 -3.13
C ASP A 339 -9.78 -23.11 -2.44
#